data_AF-W4PEW5-F1
#
_entry.id   AF-W4PEW5-F1
#
_cell.length_a   1.000
_cell.length_b   1.000
_cell.length_c   1.000
_cell.angle_alpha   90.00
_cell.angle_beta   90.00
_cell.angle_gamma   90.00
#
_symmetry.space_group_name_H-M   'P 1'
#
loop_
_entity.id
_entity.type
_entity.pdbx_description
1 polymer ?
#
loop_
_entity_poly.entity_id
_entity_poly.type
_entity_poly.pdbx_seq_one_letter_code
_entity_poly.pdbx_strand_id
1 'polypeptide(L)'
;MNYQSICLTGSTLLLSSLSAYGQTKEKPNIIFILCDDMGYGDLGCYGQPFIRTPHLDNMAKEGMLFTQLMPEARSARHHGQLS
;
A
#
# COMPACT_ATOMS: atom_id res chain seq x y z
N MET A 1 -53.85 4.62 6.86
CA MET A 1 -52.56 3.92 6.68
C MET A 1 -52.43 3.59 5.20
N ASN A 2 -51.50 4.25 4.50
CA ASN A 2 -51.46 4.25 3.04
C ASN A 2 -50.58 3.09 2.52
N TYR A 3 -51.22 2.08 1.93
CA TYR A 3 -50.56 0.88 1.39
C TYR A 3 -49.50 1.18 0.33
N GLN A 4 -49.67 2.28 -0.42
CA GLN A 4 -48.72 2.78 -1.43
C GLN A 4 -47.34 3.09 -0.84
N SER A 5 -47.28 3.74 0.33
CA SER A 5 -46.01 4.09 0.98
C SER A 5 -45.30 2.88 1.56
N ILE A 6 -46.05 1.87 2.04
CA ILE A 6 -45.50 0.62 2.60
C ILE A 6 -44.81 -0.21 1.51
N CYS A 7 -45.42 -0.31 0.33
CA CYS A 7 -44.83 -1.02 -0.82
C CYS A 7 -43.54 -0.35 -1.32
N LEU A 8 -43.52 0.99 -1.36
CA LEU A 8 -42.34 1.73 -1.83
C LEU A 8 -41.14 1.55 -0.90
N THR A 9 -41.38 1.65 0.42
CA THR A 9 -40.33 1.42 1.43
C THR A 9 -39.85 -0.01 1.45
N GLY A 10 -40.76 -0.98 1.26
CA GLY A 10 -40.41 -2.40 1.18
C GLY A 10 -39.53 -2.71 -0.05
N SER A 11 -39.86 -2.12 -1.21
CA SER A 11 -39.11 -2.32 -2.44
C SER A 11 -37.72 -1.71 -2.39
N THR A 12 -37.55 -0.56 -1.75
CA THR A 12 -36.22 0.05 -1.55
C THR A 12 -35.36 -0.76 -0.59
N LEU A 13 -35.96 -1.34 0.45
CA LEU A 13 -35.24 -2.18 1.40
C LEU A 13 -34.78 -3.48 0.71
N LEU A 14 -35.66 -4.10 -0.08
CA LEU A 14 -35.35 -5.33 -0.82
C LEU A 14 -34.21 -5.12 -1.83
N LEU A 15 -34.20 -3.98 -2.53
CA LEU A 15 -33.17 -3.65 -3.51
C LEU A 15 -31.79 -3.44 -2.86
N SER A 16 -31.77 -2.81 -1.68
CA SER A 16 -30.53 -2.60 -0.92
C SER A 16 -29.92 -3.91 -0.40
N SER A 17 -30.76 -4.85 0.04
CA SER A 17 -30.31 -6.17 0.49
C SER A 17 -29.73 -7.01 -0.64
N LEU A 18 -30.28 -6.89 -1.85
CA LEU A 18 -29.78 -7.60 -3.02
C LEU A 18 -28.40 -7.09 -3.47
N SER A 19 -28.13 -5.78 -3.33
CA SER A 19 -26.83 -5.19 -3.66
C SER A 19 -25.69 -5.67 -2.75
N ALA A 20 -25.99 -6.15 -1.54
CA ALA A 20 -24.99 -6.62 -0.59
C ALA A 20 -24.61 -8.10 -0.76
N TYR A 21 -25.42 -8.89 -1.46
CA TYR A 21 -25.24 -10.35 -1.57
C TYR A 21 -24.08 -10.78 -2.50
N GLY A 22 -23.51 -9.84 -3.26
CA GLY A 22 -22.53 -10.12 -4.32
C GLY A 22 -21.05 -9.82 -4.02
N GLN A 23 -20.71 -9.29 -2.85
CA GLN A 23 -19.29 -8.97 -2.55
C GLN A 23 -18.55 -10.20 -2.02
N THR A 24 -18.10 -11.06 -2.92
CA THR A 24 -17.02 -12.00 -2.61
C THR A 24 -15.74 -11.20 -2.33
N LYS A 25 -15.28 -11.19 -1.07
CA LYS A 25 -13.96 -10.63 -0.73
C LYS A 25 -12.91 -11.66 -1.12
N GLU A 26 -12.41 -11.55 -2.34
CA GLU A 26 -11.21 -12.28 -2.72
C GLU A 26 -10.06 -11.88 -1.79
N LYS A 27 -9.30 -12.89 -1.33
CA LYS A 27 -8.14 -12.64 -0.47
C LYS A 27 -7.06 -11.98 -1.34
N PRO A 28 -6.48 -10.85 -0.91
CA PRO A 28 -5.41 -10.24 -1.68
C PRO A 28 -4.17 -11.14 -1.66
N ASN A 29 -3.43 -11.13 -2.77
CA ASN A 29 -2.08 -11.68 -2.80
C ASN A 29 -1.13 -10.68 -2.15
N ILE A 30 -0.29 -11.15 -1.22
CA ILE A 30 0.70 -10.31 -0.53
C ILE A 30 2.07 -10.68 -1.05
N ILE A 31 2.78 -9.71 -1.62
CA ILE A 31 4.16 -9.87 -2.10
C ILE A 31 5.05 -8.99 -1.21
N PHE A 32 6.06 -9.59 -0.58
CA PHE A 32 7.04 -8.88 0.23
C PHE A 32 8.38 -8.86 -0.50
N ILE A 33 8.87 -7.65 -0.80
CA ILE A 33 10.14 -7.42 -1.50
C ILE A 33 11.09 -6.78 -0.50
N LEU A 34 12.22 -7.44 -0.23
CA LEU A 34 13.29 -6.96 0.63
C LEU A 34 14.54 -6.71 -0.22
N CYS A 35 15.16 -5.55 -0.04
CA CYS A 35 16.43 -5.21 -0.67
C CYS A 35 17.51 -5.12 0.40
N ASP A 36 18.64 -5.78 0.16
CA ASP A 36 19.81 -5.74 1.04
C ASP A 36 20.61 -4.45 0.80
N ASP A 37 21.13 -3.85 1.88
CA ASP A 37 21.97 -2.63 1.87
C ASP A 37 21.41 -1.40 1.10
N MET A 38 20.12 -1.37 0.77
CA MET A 38 19.50 -0.25 0.07
C MET A 38 19.25 0.92 1.02
N GLY A 39 19.87 2.06 0.73
CA GLY A 39 19.73 3.29 1.48
C GLY A 39 18.54 4.14 1.04
N TYR A 40 18.16 5.08 1.89
CA TYR A 40 17.08 6.05 1.61
C TYR A 40 17.35 6.88 0.34
N GLY A 41 18.63 7.17 0.05
CA GLY A 41 19.05 7.97 -1.11
C GLY A 41 19.17 7.21 -2.44
N ASP A 42 18.84 5.91 -2.48
CA ASP A 42 19.04 5.08 -3.68
C ASP A 42 17.82 5.08 -4.63
N LEU A 43 16.65 5.49 -4.14
CA LEU A 43 15.41 5.48 -4.92
C LEU A 43 15.02 6.85 -5.44
N GLY A 44 14.55 6.89 -6.69
CA GLY A 44 14.03 8.10 -7.34
C GLY A 44 12.88 8.73 -6.56
N CYS A 45 11.98 7.92 -5.98
CA CYS A 45 10.88 8.38 -5.14
C CYS A 45 11.31 9.11 -3.85
N TYR A 46 12.56 8.96 -3.41
CA TYR A 46 13.15 9.71 -2.30
C TYR A 46 14.07 10.87 -2.76
N GLY A 47 14.17 11.11 -4.07
CA GLY A 47 14.89 12.25 -4.63
C GLY A 47 16.27 11.95 -5.22
N GLN A 48 16.60 10.69 -5.51
CA GLN A 48 17.83 10.30 -6.20
C GLN A 48 17.88 10.86 -7.65
N PRO A 49 18.81 11.79 -8.00
CA PRO A 49 18.92 12.35 -9.35
C PRO A 49 19.51 11.45 -10.46
N PHE A 50 20.30 10.42 -10.13
CA PHE A 50 21.11 9.67 -11.10
C PHE A 50 20.58 8.27 -11.41
N ILE A 51 20.14 7.53 -10.38
CA ILE A 51 19.66 6.15 -10.52
C ILE A 51 18.18 6.18 -10.90
N ARG A 52 17.82 5.47 -11.97
CA ARG A 52 16.43 5.39 -12.44
C ARG A 52 15.75 4.16 -11.85
N THR A 53 14.71 4.37 -11.05
CA THR A 53 13.92 3.30 -10.41
C THR A 53 12.44 3.35 -10.82
N PRO A 54 12.10 3.37 -12.13
CA PRO A 54 10.77 3.74 -12.61
C PRO A 54 9.64 2.84 -12.08
N HIS A 55 9.90 1.55 -11.84
CA HIS A 55 8.90 0.63 -11.28
C HIS A 55 8.63 0.91 -9.79
N LEU A 56 9.68 1.16 -9.00
CA LEU A 56 9.54 1.52 -7.60
C LEU A 56 8.90 2.91 -7.44
N ASP A 57 9.26 3.85 -8.33
CA ASP A 57 8.70 5.19 -8.36
C ASP A 57 7.20 5.18 -8.69
N ASN A 58 6.77 4.32 -9.62
CA ASN A 58 5.35 4.14 -9.93
C ASN A 58 4.60 3.47 -8.78
N MET A 59 5.17 2.43 -8.15
CA MET A 59 4.57 1.83 -6.95
C MET A 59 4.41 2.84 -5.81
N ALA A 60 5.37 3.75 -5.61
CA ALA A 60 5.26 4.82 -4.63
C ALA A 60 4.14 5.82 -4.96
N LYS A 61 3.89 6.11 -6.25
CA LYS A 61 2.80 6.99 -6.71
C LYS A 61 1.42 6.35 -6.60
N GLU A 62 1.32 5.06 -6.91
CA GLU A 62 0.06 4.30 -6.88
C GLU A 62 -0.31 3.83 -5.47
N GLY A 63 0.69 3.73 -4.59
CA GLY A 63 0.54 3.25 -3.22
C GLY A 63 0.86 4.32 -2.17
N MET A 64 1.55 3.88 -1.13
CA MET A 64 1.98 4.72 0.00
C MET A 64 3.50 4.71 0.09
N LEU A 65 4.09 5.89 0.30
CA LEU A 65 5.52 6.09 0.50
C LEU A 65 5.82 6.45 1.96
N PHE A 66 6.78 5.75 2.58
CA PHE A 66 7.18 6.00 3.97
C PHE A 66 8.45 6.86 4.03
N THR A 67 8.34 8.10 4.48
CA THR A 67 9.48 9.05 4.48
C THR A 67 10.31 9.04 5.76
N GLN A 68 9.83 8.38 6.82
CA GLN A 68 10.49 8.29 8.13
C GLN A 68 10.84 6.84 8.46
N LEU A 69 11.59 6.20 7.58
CA LEU A 69 12.20 4.90 7.84
C LEU A 69 13.67 5.10 8.18
N MET A 70 14.15 4.45 9.23
CA MET A 70 15.59 4.39 9.54
C MET A 70 16.14 3.12 8.89
N PRO A 71 16.76 3.20 7.69
CA PRO A 71 17.51 2.07 7.16
C PRO A 71 18.64 1.75 8.14
N GLU A 72 18.94 0.46 8.31
CA GLU A 72 19.81 -0.05 9.37
C GLU A 72 21.10 0.77 9.52
N ALA A 73 21.22 1.45 10.65
CA ALA A 73 22.41 2.18 11.00
C ALA A 73 23.49 1.19 11.47
N ARG A 74 24.61 1.14 10.73
CA ARG A 74 25.95 0.69 11.15
C ARG A 74 26.44 -0.68 10.61
N SER A 75 26.76 -0.73 9.32
CA SER A 75 27.85 -1.59 8.81
C SER A 75 29.20 -0.82 8.82
N ALA A 76 29.64 -0.38 9.99
CA ALA A 76 30.94 0.30 10.17
C ALA A 76 31.61 -0.14 11.48
N ARG A 77 31.58 -1.44 11.79
CA ARG A 77 32.31 -2.01 12.94
C ARG A 77 33.22 -3.18 12.54
N HIS A 78 33.86 -3.10 11.38
CA HIS A 78 34.92 -4.04 10.98
C HIS A 78 36.08 -3.38 10.23
N HIS A 79 36.59 -2.22 10.66
CA HIS A 79 37.91 -1.75 10.22
C HIS A 79 38.70 -1.21 11.42
N GLY A 80 39.80 -1.89 11.76
CA GLY A 80 40.96 -1.29 12.44
C GLY A 80 40.95 -1.21 13.97
N GLN A 81 41.15 -2.34 14.65
CA GLN A 81 42.01 -2.36 15.84
C GLN A 81 43.20 -3.28 15.56
N LEU A 82 44.16 -2.73 14.81
CA LEU A 82 45.55 -3.14 14.82
C LEU A 82 46.37 -1.86 14.99
N SER A 83 46.73 -1.58 16.24
CA SER A 83 47.90 -0.81 16.68
C SER A 83 47.96 -0.89 18.20
#